data_AF-A0A9P3PDG2-F1
#
_entry.id   AF-A0A9P3PDG2-F1
#
_cell.length_a   1.000
_cell.length_b   1.000
_cell.length_c   1.000
_cell.angle_alpha   90.00
_cell.angle_beta   90.00
_cell.angle_gamma   90.00
#
_symmetry.space_group_name_H-M   'P 1'
#
loop_
_entity.id
_entity.type
_entity.pdbx_description
1 polymer ?
#
loop_
_entity_poly.entity_id
_entity_poly.type
_entity_poly.pdbx_seq_one_letter_code
_entity_poly.pdbx_strand_id
1 'polypeptide(L)' 'MLGKLAHLGFDALLISAFLAGIRRTTSLTPALSQIPNKDVRQLLRSYLECGEYIFDFAVVILGRSTSFERKR' A
#
# COMPACT_ATOMS: atom_id res chain seq x y z
N MET A 1 -20.42 -15.17 2.43
CA MET A 1 -20.00 -13.80 2.83
C MET A 1 -18.48 -13.67 3.00
N LEU A 2 -17.80 -14.66 3.59
CA LEU A 2 -16.33 -14.69 3.76
C LEU A 2 -15.52 -14.42 2.47
N GLY A 3 -15.87 -15.03 1.34
CA GLY A 3 -15.14 -14.81 0.08
C GLY A 3 -15.19 -13.36 -0.43
N LYS A 4 -16.31 -12.66 -0.22
CA LYS A 4 -16.47 -11.25 -0.66
C LYS A 4 -15.69 -10.29 0.25
N LEU A 5 -15.65 -10.59 1.56
CA LEU A 5 -14.82 -9.87 2.52
C LEU A 5 -13.32 -10.06 2.23
N ALA A 6 -12.91 -11.29 1.92
CA ALA A 6 -11.53 -11.57 1.54
C ALA A 6 -11.11 -10.81 0.27
N HIS A 7 -11.96 -10.79 -0.77
CA HIS A 7 -11.70 -10.01 -1.98
C HIS A 7 -11.59 -8.51 -1.70
N LEU A 8 -12.55 -7.92 -0.98
CA LEU A 8 -12.49 -6.49 -0.65
C LEU A 8 -11.27 -6.13 0.20
N GLY A 9 -10.87 -7.01 1.12
CA GLY A 9 -9.65 -6.84 1.90
C GLY A 9 -8.40 -6.91 1.03
N PHE A 10 -8.35 -7.85 0.08
CA PHE A 10 -7.25 -7.97 -0.87
C PHE A 10 -7.18 -6.78 -1.82
N ASP A 11 -8.31 -6.30 -2.33
CA ASP A 11 -8.39 -5.13 -3.21
C ASP A 11 -7.91 -3.88 -2.48
N ALA A 12 -8.33 -3.67 -1.23
CA ALA A 12 -7.84 -2.58 -0.40
C ALA A 12 -6.32 -2.67 -0.20
N LEU A 13 -5.81 -3.87 0.09
CA LEU A 13 -4.39 -4.12 0.26
C LEU A 13 -3.59 -3.82 -1.02
N LEU A 14 -4.11 -4.21 -2.19
CA LEU A 14 -3.49 -3.88 -3.48
C LEU A 14 -3.48 -2.36 -3.74
N ILE A 15 -4.59 -1.68 -3.45
CA ILE A 15 -4.69 -0.23 -3.60
C ILE A 15 -3.68 0.47 -2.69
N SER A 16 -3.55 0.08 -1.42
CA SER A 16 -2.58 0.70 -0.51
C SER A 16 -1.14 0.48 -0.97
N ALA A 17 -0.77 -0.73 -1.42
CA ALA A 17 0.55 -1.02 -1.96
C ALA A 17 0.84 -0.25 -3.26
N PHE A 18 -0.16 -0.07 -4.12
CA PHE A 18 -0.04 0.75 -5.33
C PHE A 18 0.22 2.23 -4.99
N LEU A 19 -0.53 2.79 -4.04
CA LEU A 19 -0.32 4.16 -3.56
C LEU A 19 1.07 4.34 -2.95
N ALA A 20 1.57 3.35 -2.21
CA ALA A 20 2.93 3.34 -1.69
C ALA A 20 3.97 3.40 -2.83
N GLY A 21 3.76 2.66 -3.93
CA GLY A 21 4.60 2.72 -5.13
C GLY A 21 4.61 4.10 -5.80
N ILE A 22 3.45 4.75 -5.92
CA ILE A 22 3.34 6.14 -6.44
C ILE A 22 4.14 7.09 -5.55
N ARG A 23 3.96 7.02 -4.22
CA ARG A 23 4.68 7.88 -3.27
C ARG A 23 6.19 7.73 -3.41
N ARG A 24 6.70 6.52 -3.62
CA ARG A 24 8.16 6.27 -3.76
C ARG A 24 8.75 6.79 -5.06
N THR A 25 7.99 6.74 -6.15
CA THR A 25 8.49 7.12 -7.48
C THR A 25 8.28 8.61 -7.78
N THR A 26 7.22 9.21 -7.24
CA THR A 26 6.81 10.60 -7.57
C THR A 26 6.84 11.55 -6.38
N SER A 27 7.04 11.05 -5.15
CA SER A 27 6.89 11.82 -3.90
C SER A 27 5.49 12.40 -3.67
N LEU A 28 4.48 11.98 -4.44
CA LEU A 28 3.09 12.39 -4.25
C LEU A 28 2.43 11.53 -3.16
N THR A 29 1.70 12.18 -2.25
CA THR A 29 0.93 11.52 -1.19
C THR A 29 -0.50 12.05 -1.21
N PRO A 30 -1.52 11.21 -0.88
CA PRO A 30 -2.88 11.68 -0.69
C PRO A 30 -2.92 12.86 0.30
N ALA A 31 -3.71 13.87 -0.04
CA ALA A 31 -3.82 15.10 0.75
C ALA A 31 -4.68 14.86 2.01
N LEU A 32 -4.12 14.15 2.99
CA LEU A 32 -4.79 13.83 4.26
C LEU A 32 -5.16 15.08 5.08
N SER A 33 -4.55 16.22 4.79
CA SER A 33 -4.89 17.52 5.39
C SER A 33 -6.30 18.00 5.02
N GLN A 34 -6.84 17.57 3.87
CA GLN A 34 -8.19 17.92 3.45
C GLN A 34 -9.28 17.17 4.22
N ILE A 35 -8.90 16.19 5.05
CA ILE A 35 -9.84 15.36 5.81
C ILE A 35 -10.12 16.05 7.15
N PRO A 36 -11.37 16.52 7.38
CA PRO A 36 -11.71 17.30 8.57
C PRO A 36 -11.71 16.43 9.84
N ASN A 37 -12.15 15.17 9.73
CA ASN A 37 -12.23 14.25 10.87
C ASN A 37 -10.84 13.68 11.20
N LYS A 38 -10.40 13.84 12.45
CA LYS A 38 -9.11 13.38 12.95
C LYS A 38 -8.98 11.85 12.94
N ASP A 39 -10.03 11.13 13.31
CA ASP A 39 -10.03 9.67 13.43
C ASP A 39 -9.96 9.02 12.06
N VAL A 40 -10.75 9.53 11.10
CA VAL A 40 -10.72 9.08 9.70
C VAL A 40 -9.35 9.35 9.09
N ARG A 41 -8.77 10.52 9.39
CA ARG A 41 -7.42 10.86 8.92
C ARG A 41 -6.38 9.91 9.50
N GLN A 42 -6.47 9.55 10.78
CA GLN A 42 -5.56 8.60 11.40
C GLN A 42 -5.71 7.20 10.80
N LEU A 43 -6.95 6.75 10.56
CA LEU A 43 -7.22 5.47 9.91
C LEU A 43 -6.59 5.41 8.51
N LEU A 44 -6.74 6.47 7.71
CA LEU A 44 -6.15 6.55 6.38
C LEU A 44 -4.63 6.62 6.41
N ARG A 45 -4.03 7.26 7.43
CA ARG A 45 -2.57 7.19 7.64
C ARG A 45 -2.13 5.76 7.86
N SER A 46 -2.74 5.06 8.81
CA SER A 46 -2.39 3.66 9.10
C SER A 46 -2.62 2.75 7.91
N TYR A 47 -3.65 3.01 7.10
CA TYR A 47 -3.90 2.30 5.86
C TYR A 47 -2.81 2.50 4.80
N LEU A 48 -2.34 3.75 4.61
CA LEU A 48 -1.25 4.06 3.68
C LEU A 48 0.09 3.49 4.17
N GLU A 49 0.37 3.59 5.48
CA GLU A 49 1.53 2.97 6.11
C GLU A 49 1.54 1.45 5.90
N CYS A 50 0.39 0.78 6.08
CA CYS A 50 0.23 -0.64 5.80
C CYS A 50 0.62 -0.98 4.35
N GLY A 51 0.20 -0.15 3.37
CA GLY A 51 0.60 -0.30 1.98
C GLY A 51 2.11 -0.23 1.76
N GLU A 52 2.81 0.64 2.47
CA GLU A 52 4.28 0.74 2.40
C GLU A 52 4.97 -0.51 2.94
N TYR A 53 4.54 -1.01 4.09
CA TYR A 53 5.07 -2.26 4.66
C TYR A 53 4.90 -3.44 3.71
N ILE A 54 3.73 -3.54 3.08
CA ILE A 54 3.41 -4.63 2.15
C ILE A 54 4.22 -4.50 0.87
N PHE A 55 4.37 -3.29 0.36
CA PHE A 55 5.20 -3.02 -0.81
C PHE A 55 6.66 -3.40 -0.53
N ASP A 56 7.22 -3.04 0.64
CA ASP A 56 8.56 -3.45 1.05
C ASP A 56 8.70 -4.96 1.14
N PHE A 57 7.74 -5.60 1.79
CA PHE A 57 7.73 -7.05 1.93
C PHE A 57 7.68 -7.75 0.57
N ALA A 58 6.87 -7.24 -0.36
CA ALA A 58 6.82 -7.72 -1.74
C ALA A 58 8.19 -7.58 -2.42
N VAL A 59 8.84 -6.42 -2.33
CA VAL A 59 10.19 -6.21 -2.90
C VAL A 59 11.22 -7.19 -2.32
N VAL A 60 11.16 -7.47 -1.02
CA VAL A 60 12.06 -8.46 -0.38
C VAL A 60 11.81 -9.87 -0.92
N ILE A 61 10.54 -10.29 -1.04
CA ILE A 61 10.20 -11.60 -1.61
C ILE A 61 10.65 -11.71 -3.05
N LEU A 62 10.32 -10.70 -3.87
CA LEU A 62 10.65 -10.67 -5.28
C LEU A 62 12.16 -10.65 -5.49
N GLY A 63 12.90 -9.87 -4.69
CA GLY A 63 14.36 -9.81 -4.76
C GLY A 63 15.07 -11.10 -4.33
N ARG A 64 14.40 -12.00 -3.59
CA ARG A 64 14.90 -13.34 -3.25
C ARG A 64 14.48 -14.41 -4.27
N SER A 65 13.50 -14.11 -5.11
CA SER A 65 12.99 -15.04 -6.12
C SER A 65 13.93 -15.10 -7.31
N THR A 66 14.17 -16.30 -7.84
CA THR A 66 14.92 -16.51 -9.09
C THR A 66 14.15 -16.04 -10.33
N SER A 67 12.85 -15.75 -10.20
CA SER A 67 12.01 -15.25 -11.28
C SER A 67 12.20 -13.76 -11.58
N PHE A 68 12.87 -13.01 -10.69
CA PHE A 68 13.05 -11.56 -10.83
C PHE A 68 14.53 -11.19 -10.82
N GLU A 69 14.91 -10.25 -11.68
CA GLU A 69 16.26 -9.70 -11.75
C GLU A 69 16.27 -8.21 -11.38
N ARG A 70 17.30 -7.77 -10.65
CA ARG A 70 17.48 -6.35 -10.31
C ARG A 70 18.33 -5.69 -11.39
N LYS A 71 17.68 -4.94 -12.28
CA LYS A 71 18.37 -4.05 -13.23
C LYS A 71 18.70 -2.73 -12.54
N ARG A 72 19.97 -2.32 -12.61
CA ARG A 72 20.44 -1.01 -12.15
C ARG A 72 20.41 0.00 -13.28
#